data_AF-B8CCP3-F1
#
_entry.id   AF-B8CCP3-F1
#
_cell.length_a   1.000
_cell.length_b   1.000
_cell.length_c   1.000
_cell.angle_alpha   90.00
_cell.angle_beta   90.00
_cell.angle_gamma   90.00
#
_symmetry.space_group_name_H-M   'P 1'
#
loop_
_entity.id
_entity.type
_entity.pdbx_description
1 polymer ?
#
loop_
_entity_poly.entity_id
_entity_poly.type
_entity_poly.pdbx_seq_one_letter_code
_entity_poly.pdbx_strand_id
1 'polypeptide(L)' 'DPYKVLSIPPTSSPDEIQKAYRQRARETHPDKNSSPTATQEFREVSEAFDILGNERSRKLY' A
#
# COMPACT_ATOMS: atom_id res chain seq x y z
N ASP A 1 2.33 -3.84 -9.37
CA ASP A 1 3.64 -3.32 -8.97
C ASP A 1 3.47 -2.60 -7.64
N PRO A 2 3.79 -3.24 -6.51
CA PRO A 2 3.36 -2.79 -5.18
C PRO A 2 3.88 -1.39 -4.82
N TYR A 3 5.06 -1.03 -5.31
CA TYR A 3 5.62 0.32 -5.16
C TYR A 3 4.78 1.39 -5.87
N LYS A 4 4.27 1.11 -7.09
CA LYS A 4 3.41 2.04 -7.83
C LYS A 4 2.05 2.24 -7.16
N VAL A 5 1.49 1.17 -6.59
CA VAL A 5 0.21 1.20 -5.87
C VAL A 5 0.30 2.09 -4.64
N LEU A 6 1.40 1.98 -3.89
CA LEU A 6 1.68 2.86 -2.75
C LEU A 6 2.25 4.22 -3.16
N SER A 7 2.46 4.46 -4.46
CA SER A 7 3.07 5.66 -5.04
C SER A 7 4.40 6.04 -4.39
N ILE A 8 5.23 5.03 -4.13
CA ILE A 8 6.56 5.17 -3.54
C ILE A 8 7.64 4.60 -4.47
N PRO A 9 8.89 5.07 -4.36
CA PRO A 9 10.00 4.47 -5.08
C PRO A 9 10.37 3.08 -4.53
N PRO A 10 10.96 2.19 -5.34
CA PRO A 10 11.44 0.88 -4.92
C PRO A 10 12.59 0.93 -3.90
N THR A 11 13.25 2.08 -3.79
CA THR A 11 14.30 2.37 -2.80
C THR A 11 13.74 2.79 -1.44
N SER A 12 12.41 2.85 -1.28
CA SER A 12 11.80 3.30 -0.03
C SER A 12 12.06 2.37 1.15
N SER A 13 12.30 3.01 2.30
CA SER A 13 12.51 2.33 3.57
C SER A 13 11.19 1.74 4.11
N PRO A 14 11.22 0.70 4.97
CA PRO A 14 10.01 0.15 5.58
C PRO A 14 9.17 1.20 6.32
N ASP A 15 9.80 2.19 6.96
CA ASP A 15 9.11 3.34 7.55
C ASP A 15 8.34 4.18 6.51
N GLU A 16 8.94 4.44 5.35
CA GLU A 16 8.29 5.19 4.26
C GLU A 16 7.12 4.40 3.67
N ILE A 17 7.29 3.09 3.49
CA ILE A 17 6.24 2.17 3.04
C ILE A 17 5.04 2.23 4.01
N GLN A 18 5.29 2.17 5.32
CA GLN A 18 4.23 2.22 6.33
C GLN A 18 3.55 3.59 6.40
N LYS A 19 4.29 4.68 6.15
CA LYS A 19 3.75 6.04 6.11
C LYS A 19 2.88 6.26 4.87
N ALA A 20 3.35 5.80 3.71
CA ALA A 20 2.63 5.85 2.44
C ALA A 20 1.35 5.00 2.49
N TYR A 21 1.42 3.79 3.05
CA TYR A 21 0.24 2.94 3.26
C TYR A 21 -0.82 3.66 4.09
N ARG A 22 -0.44 4.25 5.23
CA ARG A 22 -1.39 4.98 6.09
C ARG A 22 -2.04 6.17 5.39
N GLN A 23 -1.32 6.83 4.50
CA GLN A 23 -1.84 7.95 3.72
C GLN A 23 -2.80 7.46 2.63
N ARG A 24 -2.35 6.52 1.78
CA ARG A 24 -3.17 5.91 0.72
C ARG A 24 -4.42 5.25 1.27
N ALA A 25 -4.33 4.49 2.36
CA ALA A 25 -5.45 3.82 3.00
C ALA A 25 -6.54 4.79 3.45
N ARG A 26 -6.21 6.04 3.80
CA ARG A 26 -7.18 7.08 4.15
C ARG A 26 -7.81 7.73 2.90
N GLU A 27 -7.06 7.83 1.81
CA GLU A 27 -7.49 8.39 0.53
C GLU A 27 -8.40 7.42 -0.24
N THR A 28 -8.10 6.13 -0.18
CA THR A 28 -8.86 5.04 -0.81
C THR A 28 -9.90 4.42 0.12
N HIS A 29 -10.05 4.93 1.35
CA HIS A 29 -10.97 4.33 2.33
C HIS A 29 -12.43 4.40 1.83
N PRO A 30 -13.18 3.29 1.78
CA PRO A 30 -14.55 3.27 1.27
C PRO A 30 -15.53 4.13 2.11
N ASP A 31 -15.21 4.37 3.39
CA ASP A 31 -15.97 5.27 4.26
C ASP A 31 -15.85 6.75 3.85
N LYS A 32 -14.70 7.16 3.31
CA LYS A 32 -14.48 8.53 2.82
C LYS A 32 -14.70 8.67 1.32
N ASN A 33 -14.61 7.57 0.59
CA ASN A 33 -14.68 7.53 -0.85
C ASN A 33 -15.76 6.53 -1.26
N SER A 34 -16.96 7.02 -1.58
CA SER A 34 -18.10 6.21 -2.03
C SER A 34 -17.93 5.65 -3.45
N SER A 35 -16.75 5.77 -4.05
CA SER A 35 -16.47 5.24 -5.37
C SER A 35 -16.50 3.71 -5.35
N PRO A 36 -17.10 3.05 -6.36
CA PRO A 36 -17.11 1.58 -6.45
C PRO A 36 -15.69 1.00 -6.57
N THR A 37 -14.72 1.81 -6.99
CA THR A 37 -13.30 1.45 -7.08
C THR A 37 -12.55 1.57 -5.76
N ALA A 38 -13.08 2.27 -4.74
CA ALA A 38 -12.38 2.52 -3.47
C ALA A 38 -12.04 1.20 -2.75
N THR A 39 -12.97 0.25 -2.75
CA THR A 39 -12.75 -1.10 -2.19
C THR A 39 -11.61 -1.84 -2.91
N GLN A 40 -11.52 -1.70 -4.23
CA GLN A 40 -10.49 -2.35 -5.03
C GLN A 40 -9.13 -1.69 -4.81
N GLU A 41 -9.07 -0.35 -4.84
CA GLU A 41 -7.84 0.39 -4.55
C GLU A 41 -7.35 0.15 -3.12
N PHE A 42 -8.25 0.06 -2.14
CA PHE A 42 -7.88 -0.24 -0.76
C PHE A 42 -7.31 -1.66 -0.61
N ARG A 43 -7.87 -2.64 -1.33
CA ARG A 43 -7.32 -4.00 -1.39
C ARG A 43 -5.92 -4.00 -2.00
N GLU A 44 -5.73 -3.34 -3.15
CA GLU A 44 -4.42 -3.25 -3.79
C GLU A 44 -3.38 -2.59 -2.88
N VAL A 45 -3.75 -1.51 -2.19
CA VAL A 45 -2.88 -0.81 -1.24
C VAL A 45 -2.49 -1.70 -0.05
N SER A 46 -3.42 -2.51 0.45
CA SER A 46 -3.15 -3.45 1.55
C SER A 46 -2.27 -4.62 1.11
N GLU A 47 -2.53 -5.19 -0.07
CA GLU A 47 -1.72 -6.27 -0.64
C GLU A 47 -0.29 -5.79 -0.95
N ALA A 48 -0.15 -4.58 -1.49
CA ALA A 48 1.15 -3.95 -1.69
C ALA A 48 1.91 -3.74 -0.37
N PHE A 49 1.22 -3.32 0.69
CA PHE A 49 1.82 -3.17 2.01
C PHE A 49 2.21 -4.51 2.63
N ASP A 50 1.41 -5.56 2.47
CA ASP A 50 1.77 -6.90 2.95
C ASP A 50 3.02 -7.46 2.25
N ILE A 51 3.17 -7.20 0.94
CA ILE A 51 4.36 -7.61 0.17
C ILE A 51 5.60 -6.81 0.62
N LEU A 52 5.47 -5.49 0.78
CA LEU A 52 6.62 -4.60 1.05
C LEU A 52 6.98 -4.47 2.54
N GLY A 53 5.99 -4.56 3.43
CA GLY A 53 6.13 -4.40 4.87
C GLY A 53 6.60 -5.65 5.59
N ASN A 54 6.46 -6.83 4.97
CA ASN A 54 6.92 -8.08 5.57
C ASN A 54 8.40 -8.30 5.23
N GLU A 55 9.30 -7.75 6.06
CA GLU A 55 10.76 -7.94 5.93
C GLU A 55 11.19 -9.42 5.86
N ARG A 56 10.38 -10.34 6.42
CA ARG A 56 10.62 -11.79 6.33
C ARG A 56 10.33 -12.38 4.95
N SER A 57 9.39 -11.82 4.20
CA SER A 57 9.12 -12.20 2.80
C SER A 57 10.10 -11.54 1.83
N ARG A 58 10.60 -10.34 2.17
CA ARG A 58 11.57 -9.56 1.37
C ARG A 58 12.95 -10.22 1.23
N LYS A 59 13.27 -11.23 2.05
CA LYS A 59 14.48 -12.06 1.93
C LYS A 59 14.27 -13.35 1.13
N LEU A 60 13.03 -13.73 0.81
CA LEU A 60 12.71 -14.99 0.13
C LEU A 60 12.25 -14.80 -1.33
N TYR A 61 12.09 -13.56 -1.79
CA TYR A 61 11.72 -13.18 -3.15
C TYR A 61 12.78 -12.26 -3.74
#